data_AF-A0A6J8C9X6-F1
#
_entry.id   AF-A0A6J8C9X6-F1
#
_cell.length_a   1.000
_cell.length_b   1.000
_cell.length_c   1.000
_cell.angle_alpha   90.00
_cell.angle_beta   90.00
_cell.angle_gamma   90.00
#
_symmetry.space_group_name_H-M   'P 1'
#
loop_
_entity.id
_entity.type
_entity.pdbx_description
1 polymer ?
#
loop_
_entity_poly.entity_id
_entity_poly.type
_entity_poly.pdbx_seq_one_letter_code
_entity_poly.pdbx_strand_id
1 'polypeptide(L)'
;MENCSKFARNYFELSSYQRRLRHLRCLALRNLCWPGHKGKDLTNLQSYFTLHTDRNVPAFYTSEKIQGSLNPTWQSFDISRYEDNISTRTRFLVVKVWVGIKDKFDLLIDWDVNLMGLVFFADKLQQDTVKYASNSLIFGMFDKYFTAPEVDLAKKPELAGNVMKIDSAAVRNSYRALSVSRIYTVLRATKQTQATVNKYHSKIEDKLLSSQEKSQKLSSREALIMKREQMRSELTWQMSRLQLAKDDLDKQKNISQQKEEEINERFLQLKKKREDLSESKKSYNQTRENFIKEEAQWKIRRKQLISELETYVYPITENKKKDCFICHVKLPDSESFHGCDDTQVAVALGYTAHMVTMMAHILHVPFEISYRT
;
A
#
# COMPACT_ATOMS: atom_id res chain seq x y z
N MET A 1 37.63 35.83 -73.75
CA MET A 1 38.91 35.16 -73.97
C MET A 1 39.85 35.66 -72.89
N GLU A 2 39.70 35.16 -71.66
CA GLU A 2 40.42 33.98 -71.16
C GLU A 2 41.94 34.13 -71.32
N ASN A 3 42.61 34.42 -70.20
CA ASN A 3 43.77 33.65 -69.72
C ASN A 3 44.22 34.25 -68.39
N CYS A 4 43.41 34.01 -67.34
CA CYS A 4 43.92 34.10 -65.98
C CYS A 4 44.67 32.80 -65.72
N SER A 5 45.98 32.84 -65.95
CA SER A 5 46.90 31.76 -65.65
C SER A 5 46.69 31.31 -64.21
N LYS A 6 46.20 30.08 -64.05
CA LYS A 6 46.19 29.36 -62.77
C LYS A 6 47.64 29.19 -62.33
N PHE A 7 48.16 30.17 -61.59
CA PHE A 7 49.31 29.92 -60.74
C PHE A 7 48.88 28.86 -59.74
N ALA A 8 49.34 27.63 -59.96
CA ALA A 8 49.35 26.61 -58.93
C ALA A 8 50.00 27.26 -57.70
N ARG A 9 49.20 27.50 -56.65
CA ARG A 9 49.69 27.99 -55.37
C ARG A 9 50.53 26.86 -54.77
N ASN A 10 51.80 26.79 -55.18
CA ASN A 10 52.78 25.99 -54.49
C ASN A 10 52.79 26.43 -53.01
N TYR A 11 52.74 25.46 -52.12
CA TYR A 11 52.73 25.70 -50.68
C TYR A 11 54.02 26.43 -50.28
N PHE A 12 53.88 27.69 -49.83
CA PHE A 12 54.98 28.46 -49.22
C PHE A 12 54.70 28.61 -47.71
N GLU A 13 55.60 28.10 -46.88
CA GLU A 13 55.58 28.33 -45.45
C GLU A 13 56.31 29.65 -45.13
N LEU A 14 55.55 30.69 -44.83
CA LEU A 14 56.09 31.98 -44.37
C LEU A 14 56.67 31.79 -42.96
N SER A 15 57.87 32.32 -42.71
CA SER A 15 58.58 32.23 -41.41
C SER A 15 57.79 32.80 -40.21
N SER A 16 56.75 33.60 -40.48
CA SER A 16 55.84 34.17 -39.49
C SER A 16 54.63 33.29 -39.15
N TYR A 17 54.38 32.18 -39.87
CA TYR A 17 53.23 31.31 -39.62
C TYR A 17 53.45 30.48 -38.36
N GLN A 18 52.87 30.95 -37.25
CA GLN A 18 52.91 30.22 -36.00
C GLN A 18 51.69 29.32 -35.86
N ARG A 19 51.89 28.01 -36.02
CA ARG A 19 50.87 26.99 -35.73
C ARG A 19 50.70 26.89 -34.21
N ARG A 20 49.45 27.04 -33.76
CA ARG A 20 49.05 27.16 -32.35
C ARG A 20 47.66 26.56 -32.19
N LEU A 21 47.30 26.23 -30.96
CA LEU A 21 46.05 25.53 -30.65
C LEU A 21 44.81 26.21 -31.25
N ARG A 22 44.67 27.54 -31.15
CA ARG A 22 43.54 28.30 -31.75
C ARG A 22 43.31 28.11 -33.26
N HIS A 23 44.31 27.59 -33.97
CA HIS A 23 44.23 27.40 -35.42
C HIS A 23 43.78 25.98 -35.78
N LEU A 24 43.70 25.06 -34.81
CA LEU A 24 43.17 23.72 -35.00
C LEU A 24 41.65 23.77 -35.13
N ARG A 25 41.13 23.23 -36.24
CA ARG A 25 39.71 23.28 -36.59
C ARG A 25 39.07 21.91 -36.72
N CYS A 26 39.80 20.91 -37.21
CA CYS A 26 39.27 19.56 -37.36
C CYS A 26 40.38 18.53 -37.26
N LEU A 27 39.96 17.28 -37.05
CA LEU A 27 40.83 16.13 -36.93
C LEU A 27 40.19 14.99 -37.75
N ALA A 28 41.01 14.19 -38.39
CA ALA A 28 40.58 13.03 -39.15
C ALA A 28 41.55 11.88 -38.94
N LEU A 29 41.04 10.65 -38.98
CA LEU A 29 41.83 9.43 -38.89
C LEU A 29 41.66 8.63 -40.19
N ARG A 30 42.75 8.02 -40.66
CA ARG A 30 42.75 7.16 -41.84
C ARG A 30 43.29 5.77 -41.51
N ASN A 31 42.74 4.76 -42.19
CA ASN A 31 43.11 3.35 -42.04
C ASN A 31 43.11 2.90 -40.56
N LEU A 32 41.98 3.10 -39.88
CA LEU A 32 41.78 2.64 -38.50
C LEU A 32 42.01 1.13 -38.43
N CYS A 33 43.03 0.71 -37.68
CA CYS A 33 43.36 -0.69 -37.44
C CYS A 33 43.38 -0.93 -35.93
N TRP A 34 42.37 -1.65 -35.44
CA TRP A 34 42.27 -2.05 -34.03
C TRP A 34 43.02 -3.39 -33.82
N PRO A 35 44.13 -3.41 -33.05
CA PRO A 35 44.90 -4.63 -32.82
C PRO A 35 44.03 -5.72 -32.17
N GLY A 36 43.96 -6.91 -32.77
CA GLY A 36 43.21 -8.06 -32.23
C GLY A 36 41.76 -8.23 -32.74
N HIS A 37 41.22 -7.27 -33.51
CA HIS A 37 39.85 -7.30 -34.04
C HIS A 37 39.79 -7.33 -35.59
N LYS A 38 40.65 -8.13 -36.23
CA LYS A 38 40.59 -8.35 -37.68
C LYS A 38 39.49 -9.38 -37.99
N GLY A 39 38.40 -8.95 -38.62
CA GLY A 39 37.37 -9.86 -39.18
C GLY A 39 36.08 -10.07 -38.40
N LYS A 40 35.75 -9.22 -37.40
CA LYS A 40 34.40 -9.18 -36.78
C LYS A 40 33.58 -8.03 -37.37
N ASP A 41 32.26 -8.16 -37.43
CA ASP A 41 31.32 -7.15 -37.96
C ASP A 41 31.65 -5.74 -37.47
N LEU A 42 32.31 -4.95 -38.34
CA LEU A 42 32.75 -3.58 -38.05
C LEU A 42 31.59 -2.58 -38.05
N THR A 43 30.36 -3.02 -38.34
CA THR A 43 29.16 -2.20 -38.43
C THR A 43 28.85 -1.45 -37.13
N ASN A 44 29.25 -2.02 -35.99
CA ASN A 44 29.02 -1.45 -34.66
C ASN A 44 30.26 -0.77 -34.05
N LEU A 45 31.36 -0.62 -34.81
CA LEU A 45 32.57 0.04 -34.33
C LEU A 45 32.31 1.53 -34.14
N GLN A 46 32.60 2.06 -32.95
CA GLN A 46 32.50 3.50 -32.66
C GLN A 46 33.89 4.08 -32.39
N SER A 47 34.17 5.25 -32.97
CA SER A 47 35.42 5.97 -32.72
C SER A 47 35.16 7.44 -32.37
N TYR A 48 35.86 7.96 -31.37
CA TYR A 48 35.89 9.38 -31.01
C TYR A 48 37.28 9.79 -30.52
N PHE A 49 37.56 11.09 -30.45
CA PHE A 49 38.80 11.60 -29.89
C PHE A 49 38.55 12.59 -28.77
N THR A 50 39.55 12.73 -27.90
CA THR A 50 39.60 13.72 -26.84
C THR A 50 40.89 14.53 -26.92
N LEU A 51 40.78 15.81 -26.57
CA LEU A 51 41.90 16.75 -26.53
C LEU A 51 42.20 17.15 -25.09
N HIS A 52 43.48 17.11 -24.73
CA HIS A 52 43.96 17.42 -23.40
C HIS A 52 45.12 18.40 -23.46
N THR A 53 45.20 19.29 -22.47
CA THR A 53 46.35 20.20 -22.31
C THR A 53 47.61 19.42 -21.89
N ASP A 54 47.42 18.38 -21.07
CA ASP A 54 48.47 17.48 -20.60
C ASP A 54 47.86 16.09 -20.31
N ARG A 55 48.69 15.04 -20.22
CA ARG A 55 48.26 13.64 -20.06
C ARG A 55 47.43 13.39 -18.80
N ASN A 56 47.68 14.18 -17.75
CA ASN A 56 47.07 14.04 -16.42
C ASN A 56 45.85 14.94 -16.19
N VAL A 57 45.47 15.78 -17.16
CA VAL A 57 44.35 16.74 -17.06
C VAL A 57 43.13 16.15 -17.77
N PRO A 58 41.90 16.34 -17.24
CA PRO A 58 40.68 15.93 -17.94
C PRO A 58 40.61 16.55 -19.35
N ALA A 59 39.93 15.84 -20.26
CA ALA A 59 39.74 16.32 -21.62
C ALA A 59 38.98 17.65 -21.60
N PHE A 60 39.50 18.67 -22.27
CA PHE A 60 38.78 19.93 -22.43
C PHE A 60 37.80 19.87 -23.60
N TYR A 61 38.04 18.95 -24.55
CA TYR A 61 37.17 18.72 -25.70
C TYR A 61 37.05 17.23 -25.99
N THR A 62 35.83 16.81 -26.31
CA THR A 62 35.46 15.45 -26.70
C THR A 62 34.63 15.53 -27.96
N SER A 63 35.00 14.76 -29.00
CA SER A 63 34.31 14.77 -30.29
C SER A 63 33.03 13.93 -30.29
N GLU A 64 32.24 14.01 -31.38
CA GLU A 64 31.20 13.01 -31.61
C GLU A 64 31.76 11.60 -31.84
N LYS A 65 30.90 10.59 -31.60
CA LYS A 65 31.19 9.18 -31.85
C LYS A 65 30.74 8.81 -33.27
N ILE A 66 31.69 8.48 -34.15
CA ILE A 66 31.42 8.03 -35.51
C ILE A 66 31.29 6.51 -35.54
N GLN A 67 30.24 5.99 -36.16
CA GLN A 67 29.96 4.56 -36.24
C GLN A 67 30.38 3.97 -37.60
N GLY A 68 30.88 2.74 -37.61
CA GLY A 68 31.05 1.91 -38.81
C GLY A 68 32.05 2.41 -39.84
N SER A 69 32.95 3.35 -39.48
CA SER A 69 33.91 3.94 -40.41
C SER A 69 35.36 3.65 -40.02
N LEU A 70 36.14 3.18 -40.98
CA LEU A 70 37.60 3.00 -40.86
C LEU A 70 38.38 4.28 -41.19
N ASN A 71 37.70 5.32 -41.66
CA ASN A 71 38.28 6.61 -42.03
C ASN A 71 37.46 7.76 -41.41
N PRO A 72 37.29 7.80 -40.08
CA PRO A 72 36.44 8.79 -39.45
C PRO A 72 37.01 10.20 -39.67
N THR A 73 36.12 11.14 -40.01
CA THR A 73 36.42 12.56 -40.14
C THR A 73 35.42 13.28 -39.26
N TRP A 74 35.89 13.86 -38.15
CA TRP A 74 35.03 14.48 -37.15
C TRP A 74 34.67 15.92 -37.54
N GLN A 75 33.54 16.40 -37.01
CA GLN A 75 33.07 17.75 -37.23
C GLN A 75 34.09 18.80 -36.80
N SER A 76 34.10 19.94 -37.50
CA SER A 76 34.92 21.07 -37.11
C SER A 76 34.48 21.68 -35.78
N PHE A 77 35.44 22.11 -34.98
CA PHE A 77 35.23 22.71 -33.67
C PHE A 77 35.94 24.05 -33.53
N ASP A 78 35.48 24.87 -32.58
CA ASP A 78 36.07 26.16 -32.27
C ASP A 78 36.52 26.23 -30.82
N ILE A 79 37.82 26.48 -30.64
CA ILE A 79 38.49 26.46 -29.35
C ILE A 79 38.30 27.79 -28.60
N SER A 80 37.85 28.86 -29.30
CA SER A 80 37.55 30.18 -28.71
C SER A 80 36.46 30.14 -27.63
N ARG A 81 35.58 29.13 -27.66
CA ARG A 81 34.48 28.97 -26.68
C ARG A 81 34.94 28.54 -25.29
N TYR A 82 36.20 28.12 -25.16
CA TYR A 82 36.75 27.53 -23.93
C TYR A 82 37.90 28.38 -23.34
N GLU A 83 37.99 29.66 -23.72
CA GLU A 83 39.08 30.58 -23.36
C GLU A 83 39.32 30.75 -21.85
N ASP A 84 38.29 30.59 -21.03
CA ASP A 84 38.41 30.74 -19.57
C ASP A 84 39.25 29.64 -18.89
N ASN A 85 39.40 28.48 -19.54
CA ASN A 85 40.06 27.30 -18.96
C ASN A 85 41.37 26.90 -19.68
N ILE A 86 41.70 27.50 -20.82
CA ILE A 86 42.80 27.03 -21.69
C ILE A 86 43.57 28.19 -22.33
N SER A 87 44.91 28.09 -22.33
CA SER A 87 45.74 29.00 -23.12
C SER A 87 45.71 28.63 -24.60
N THR A 88 44.96 29.40 -25.40
CA THR A 88 44.84 29.23 -26.86
C THR A 88 46.13 29.55 -27.65
N ARG A 89 47.21 29.93 -26.94
CA ARG A 89 48.53 30.26 -27.49
C ARG A 89 49.48 29.07 -27.61
N THR A 90 49.16 27.94 -26.97
CA THR A 90 50.05 26.77 -26.83
C THR A 90 50.33 26.06 -28.16
N ARG A 91 51.50 25.41 -28.24
CA ARG A 91 51.98 24.64 -29.41
C ARG A 91 51.89 23.11 -29.24
N PHE A 92 51.72 22.66 -28.00
CA PHE A 92 51.63 21.26 -27.61
C PHE A 92 50.20 20.91 -27.24
N LEU A 93 49.80 19.68 -27.55
CA LEU A 93 48.48 19.14 -27.27
C LEU A 93 48.58 17.61 -27.18
N VAL A 94 47.81 16.99 -26.29
CA VAL A 94 47.67 15.54 -26.26
C VAL A 94 46.36 15.15 -26.94
N VAL A 95 46.46 14.28 -27.93
CA VAL A 95 45.32 13.73 -28.67
C VAL A 95 45.17 12.26 -28.29
N LYS A 96 44.00 11.90 -27.78
CA LYS A 96 43.64 10.51 -27.48
C LYS A 96 42.50 10.06 -28.38
N VAL A 97 42.66 8.93 -29.07
CA VAL A 97 41.61 8.34 -29.91
C VAL A 97 41.12 7.07 -29.27
N TRP A 98 39.81 6.98 -29.08
CA TRP A 98 39.12 5.90 -28.41
C TRP A 98 38.30 5.11 -29.43
N VAL A 99 38.33 3.78 -29.32
CA VAL A 99 37.60 2.88 -30.21
C VAL A 99 36.88 1.84 -29.37
N GLY A 100 35.62 1.55 -29.70
CA GLY A 100 34.80 0.67 -28.89
C GLY A 100 33.60 0.07 -29.60
N ILE A 101 33.01 -0.97 -28.99
CA ILE A 101 31.76 -1.60 -29.41
C ILE A 101 30.82 -1.66 -28.20
N LYS A 102 29.57 -1.19 -28.35
CA LYS A 102 28.50 -1.28 -27.32
C LYS A 102 28.97 -0.84 -25.92
N ASP A 103 29.50 0.39 -25.83
CA ASP A 103 29.94 1.09 -24.60
C ASP A 103 31.22 0.61 -23.89
N LYS A 104 31.97 -0.34 -24.46
CA LYS A 104 33.36 -0.60 -24.04
C LYS A 104 34.32 0.09 -25.01
N PHE A 105 35.06 1.09 -24.53
CA PHE A 105 36.03 1.86 -25.31
C PHE A 105 37.45 1.62 -24.81
N ASP A 106 38.32 1.24 -25.75
CA ASP A 106 39.75 1.10 -25.54
C ASP A 106 40.50 2.27 -26.17
N LEU A 107 41.64 2.63 -25.58
CA LEU A 107 42.51 3.67 -26.10
C LEU A 107 43.31 3.11 -27.29
N LEU A 108 43.09 3.65 -28.48
CA LEU A 108 43.78 3.25 -29.70
C LEU A 108 45.05 4.07 -29.94
N ILE A 109 44.96 5.39 -29.75
CA ILE A 109 46.07 6.32 -29.99
C ILE A 109 46.21 7.23 -28.79
N ASP A 110 47.43 7.37 -28.28
CA ASP A 110 47.81 8.40 -27.30
C ASP A 110 49.02 9.14 -27.89
N TRP A 111 48.80 10.39 -28.36
CA TRP A 111 49.83 11.14 -29.08
C TRP A 111 50.04 12.54 -28.50
N ASP A 112 51.27 12.82 -28.09
CA ASP A 112 51.76 14.16 -27.79
C ASP A 112 52.12 14.89 -29.10
N VAL A 113 51.25 15.80 -29.51
CA VAL A 113 51.36 16.53 -30.77
C VAL A 113 52.08 17.86 -30.54
N ASN A 114 53.21 18.04 -31.21
CA ASN A 114 53.79 19.37 -31.42
C ASN A 114 53.27 19.93 -32.75
N LEU A 115 52.39 20.94 -32.67
CA LEU A 115 51.72 21.53 -33.84
C LEU A 115 52.71 22.16 -34.85
N MET A 116 53.91 22.53 -34.40
CA MET A 116 54.96 23.05 -35.28
C MET A 116 55.67 21.93 -36.07
N GLY A 117 55.71 20.71 -35.55
CA GLY A 117 56.39 19.56 -36.17
C GLY A 117 55.54 18.78 -37.18
N LEU A 118 54.28 19.17 -37.39
CA LEU A 118 53.40 18.52 -38.35
C LEU A 118 53.84 18.85 -39.80
N VAL A 119 53.80 17.85 -40.68
CA VAL A 119 54.18 18.03 -42.09
C VAL A 119 52.94 18.35 -42.91
N PHE A 120 53.06 19.30 -43.85
CA PHE A 120 51.96 19.61 -44.77
C PHE A 120 51.62 18.38 -45.61
N PHE A 121 50.34 18.02 -45.62
CA PHE A 121 49.83 16.87 -46.34
C PHE A 121 49.13 17.29 -47.64
N ALA A 122 48.04 18.06 -47.54
CA ALA A 122 47.24 18.44 -48.71
C ALA A 122 46.38 19.68 -48.44
N ASP A 123 45.93 20.32 -49.54
CA ASP A 123 44.92 21.39 -49.48
C ASP A 123 43.49 20.84 -49.33
N LYS A 124 43.24 19.58 -49.68
CA LYS A 124 41.93 18.90 -49.53
C LYS A 124 42.12 17.46 -49.04
N LEU A 125 41.23 16.99 -48.16
CA LEU A 125 41.25 15.62 -47.60
C LEU A 125 41.01 14.49 -48.62
N GLN A 126 40.49 14.80 -49.80
CA GLN A 126 40.21 13.83 -50.85
C GLN A 126 41.22 13.98 -51.99
N GLN A 127 42.30 13.20 -51.92
CA GLN A 127 43.24 12.96 -53.01
C GLN A 127 43.38 11.44 -53.15
N ASP A 128 42.81 10.88 -54.22
CA ASP A 128 42.74 9.43 -54.49
C ASP A 128 44.10 8.76 -54.83
N THR A 129 45.21 9.44 -54.55
CA THR A 129 46.56 9.04 -54.96
C THR A 129 47.51 8.70 -53.81
N VAL A 130 47.09 8.85 -52.55
CA VAL A 130 47.97 8.64 -51.38
C VAL A 130 47.53 7.43 -50.56
N LYS A 131 48.45 6.48 -50.35
CA LYS A 131 48.26 5.34 -49.43
C LYS A 131 48.54 5.81 -48.01
N TYR A 132 47.54 5.80 -47.14
CA TYR A 132 47.71 6.13 -45.72
C TYR A 132 48.34 4.96 -44.94
N ALA A 133 49.22 5.25 -43.99
CA ALA A 133 49.65 4.25 -43.02
C ALA A 133 48.49 3.88 -42.07
N SER A 134 48.61 2.79 -41.33
CA SER A 134 47.58 2.39 -40.35
C SER A 134 47.51 3.43 -39.22
N ASN A 135 46.30 3.82 -38.82
CA ASN A 135 46.04 4.78 -37.75
C ASN A 135 46.65 6.18 -37.97
N SER A 136 46.73 6.64 -39.23
CA SER A 136 47.27 7.98 -39.55
C SER A 136 46.30 9.09 -39.15
N LEU A 137 46.78 10.02 -38.33
CA LEU A 137 46.05 11.22 -37.90
C LEU A 137 46.35 12.43 -38.79
N ILE A 138 45.30 13.17 -39.13
CA ILE A 138 45.34 14.35 -39.98
C ILE A 138 44.71 15.53 -39.23
N PHE A 139 45.42 16.66 -39.18
CA PHE A 139 44.99 17.89 -38.52
C PHE A 139 44.62 18.94 -39.56
N GLY A 140 43.40 19.45 -39.48
CA GLY A 140 42.98 20.62 -40.24
C GLY A 140 43.32 21.90 -39.50
N MET A 141 44.22 22.70 -40.07
CA MET A 141 44.58 24.03 -39.57
C MET A 141 44.67 25.03 -40.73
N PHE A 142 44.19 26.25 -40.55
CA PHE A 142 44.24 27.30 -41.60
C PHE A 142 43.72 26.83 -42.98
N ASP A 143 42.63 26.06 -42.99
CA ASP A 143 42.02 25.49 -44.21
C ASP A 143 42.96 24.56 -45.01
N LYS A 144 43.97 24.00 -44.34
CA LYS A 144 44.93 23.03 -44.88
C LYS A 144 45.04 21.81 -43.97
N TYR A 145 45.54 20.70 -44.52
CA TYR A 145 45.69 19.44 -43.80
C TYR A 145 47.16 19.10 -43.56
N PHE A 146 47.45 18.67 -42.33
CA PHE A 146 48.79 18.32 -41.86
C PHE A 146 48.79 16.92 -41.24
N THR A 147 49.88 16.18 -41.35
CA THR A 147 50.01 14.82 -40.80
C THR A 147 51.29 14.66 -39.98
N ALA A 148 51.42 13.52 -39.31
CA ALA A 148 52.63 13.15 -38.58
C ALA A 148 53.80 13.00 -39.57
N PRO A 149 55.03 13.42 -39.21
CA PRO A 149 56.20 13.03 -39.97
C PRO A 149 56.31 11.50 -39.95
N GLU A 150 56.18 10.86 -41.12
CA GLU A 150 56.40 9.43 -41.27
C GLU A 150 57.89 9.15 -41.01
N VAL A 151 58.19 8.18 -40.15
CA VAL A 151 59.56 7.87 -39.72
C VAL A 151 60.27 7.10 -40.82
N ASP A 152 60.70 7.83 -41.85
CA ASP A 152 61.82 7.42 -42.70
C ASP A 152 62.97 8.40 -42.52
N LEU A 153 64.12 7.84 -42.17
CA LEU A 153 65.37 8.53 -41.90
C LEU A 153 65.82 9.36 -43.12
N ALA A 154 66.44 10.50 -42.81
CA ALA A 154 67.22 11.37 -43.69
C ALA A 154 66.45 12.41 -44.52
N LYS A 155 66.12 13.53 -43.87
CA LYS A 155 66.57 14.89 -44.25
C LYS A 155 66.21 15.89 -43.15
N LYS A 156 67.22 16.49 -42.52
CA LYS A 156 67.06 17.65 -41.62
C LYS A 156 66.38 18.78 -42.40
N PRO A 157 65.28 19.39 -41.91
CA PRO A 157 64.87 20.68 -42.43
C PRO A 157 65.78 21.75 -41.79
N GLU A 158 66.60 22.39 -42.62
CA GLU A 158 67.32 23.61 -42.26
C GLU A 158 66.28 24.68 -41.90
N LEU A 159 66.32 25.20 -40.67
CA LEU A 159 65.59 26.41 -40.30
C LEU A 159 66.22 27.61 -41.02
N ALA A 160 65.84 27.84 -42.28
CA ALA A 160 66.06 29.11 -42.94
C ALA A 160 65.10 30.14 -42.35
N GLY A 161 65.57 30.91 -41.38
CA GLY A 161 64.90 32.12 -40.90
C GLY A 161 64.90 33.19 -41.99
N ASN A 162 63.92 33.13 -42.91
CA ASN A 162 63.69 34.19 -43.87
C ASN A 162 63.16 35.43 -43.14
N VAL A 163 64.07 36.35 -42.81
CA VAL A 163 63.74 37.70 -42.34
C VAL A 163 63.50 38.57 -43.57
N MET A 164 62.25 38.93 -43.83
CA MET A 164 61.91 39.94 -44.84
C MET A 164 62.38 41.32 -44.36
N LYS A 165 63.35 41.92 -45.05
CA LYS A 165 63.70 43.34 -44.90
C LYS A 165 62.61 44.16 -45.59
N ILE A 166 61.82 44.90 -44.80
CA ILE A 166 60.81 45.83 -45.32
C ILE A 166 61.41 47.24 -45.29
N ASP A 167 61.19 47.99 -46.36
CA ASP A 167 61.65 49.37 -46.56
C ASP A 167 60.95 50.34 -45.57
N SER A 168 61.74 51.15 -44.85
CA SER A 168 61.26 52.06 -43.79
C SER A 168 60.34 53.18 -44.32
N ALA A 169 60.33 53.43 -45.63
CA ALA A 169 59.44 54.41 -46.27
C ALA A 169 57.97 53.92 -46.37
N ALA A 170 57.70 52.62 -46.23
CA ALA A 170 56.35 52.05 -46.21
C ALA A 170 55.68 52.09 -44.83
N VAL A 171 56.37 52.61 -43.81
CA VAL A 171 55.87 52.70 -42.43
C VAL A 171 54.89 53.87 -42.31
N ARG A 172 53.62 53.63 -42.66
CA ARG A 172 52.50 54.50 -42.24
C ARG A 172 52.12 54.18 -40.80
N ASN A 173 51.91 55.23 -39.99
CA ASN A 173 51.21 55.09 -38.71
C ASN A 173 49.90 54.34 -38.95
N SER A 174 49.73 53.22 -38.24
CA SER A 174 48.68 52.23 -38.54
C SER A 174 47.27 52.74 -38.25
N TYR A 175 47.14 53.94 -37.67
CA TYR A 175 45.87 54.53 -37.24
C TYR A 175 45.92 56.07 -37.24
N ARG A 176 44.82 56.70 -37.63
CA ARG A 176 44.57 58.15 -37.48
C ARG A 176 43.93 58.43 -36.12
N ALA A 177 44.25 59.56 -35.48
CA ALA A 177 43.70 59.95 -34.18
C ALA A 177 42.15 59.94 -34.12
N LEU A 178 41.49 60.33 -35.21
CA LEU A 178 40.03 60.29 -35.34
C LEU A 178 39.46 58.86 -35.27
N SER A 179 40.17 57.86 -35.79
CA SER A 179 39.78 56.45 -35.71
C SER A 179 39.84 55.94 -34.27
N VAL A 180 40.88 56.36 -33.52
CA VAL A 180 41.03 56.02 -32.10
C VAL A 180 39.94 56.66 -31.25
N SER A 181 39.60 57.94 -31.49
CA SER A 181 38.47 58.59 -30.81
C SER A 181 37.14 57.89 -31.09
N ARG A 182 36.86 57.47 -32.33
CA ARG A 182 35.64 56.69 -32.66
C ARG A 182 35.59 55.36 -31.91
N ILE A 183 36.71 54.64 -31.84
CA ILE A 183 36.81 53.40 -31.06
C ILE A 183 36.53 53.67 -29.58
N TYR A 184 37.06 54.75 -29.02
CA TYR A 184 36.82 55.12 -27.62
C TYR A 184 35.34 55.47 -27.35
N THR A 185 34.68 56.18 -28.27
CA THR A 185 33.24 56.46 -28.18
C THR A 185 32.41 55.17 -28.22
N VAL A 186 32.74 54.24 -29.12
CA VAL A 186 32.09 52.92 -29.20
C VAL A 186 32.34 52.12 -27.92
N LEU A 187 33.56 52.13 -27.39
CA LEU A 187 33.89 51.47 -26.13
C LEU A 187 33.09 52.05 -24.95
N ARG A 188 32.93 53.38 -24.90
CA ARG A 188 32.12 54.05 -23.87
C ARG A 188 30.64 53.67 -23.99
N ALA A 189 30.09 53.65 -25.20
CA ALA A 189 28.72 53.21 -25.46
C ALA A 189 28.53 51.74 -25.04
N THR A 190 29.48 50.87 -25.37
CA THR A 190 29.48 49.44 -25.00
C THR A 190 29.52 49.26 -23.48
N LYS A 191 30.33 50.05 -22.76
CA LYS A 191 30.34 50.03 -21.29
C LYS A 191 29.02 50.49 -20.67
N GLN A 192 28.37 51.50 -21.26
CA GLN A 192 27.09 52.00 -20.79
C GLN A 192 25.94 51.01 -21.03
N THR A 193 25.92 50.33 -22.18
CA THR A 193 24.98 49.24 -22.45
C THR A 193 25.21 48.09 -21.49
N GLN A 194 26.47 47.72 -21.20
CA GLN A 194 26.78 46.66 -20.22
C GLN A 194 26.26 47.02 -18.82
N ALA A 195 26.45 48.26 -18.36
CA ALA A 195 25.95 48.69 -17.06
C ALA A 195 24.41 48.67 -16.99
N THR A 196 23.74 48.95 -18.11
CA THR A 196 22.28 48.93 -18.19
C THR A 196 21.74 47.51 -18.22
N VAL A 197 22.40 46.61 -18.98
CA VAL A 197 22.12 45.17 -19.00
C VAL A 197 22.27 44.58 -17.60
N ASN A 198 23.37 44.89 -16.88
CA ASN A 198 23.57 44.42 -15.51
C ASN A 198 22.47 44.93 -14.54
N LYS A 199 22.02 46.18 -14.69
CA LYS A 199 20.88 46.72 -13.91
C LYS A 199 19.57 45.97 -14.22
N TYR A 200 19.33 45.61 -15.48
CA TYR A 200 18.17 44.80 -15.84
C TYR A 200 18.27 43.38 -15.30
N HIS A 201 19.45 42.76 -15.35
CA HIS A 201 19.67 41.44 -14.75
C HIS A 201 19.34 41.44 -13.25
N SER A 202 19.86 42.41 -12.49
CA SER A 202 19.54 42.52 -11.05
C SER A 202 18.04 42.73 -10.81
N LYS A 203 17.36 43.57 -11.59
CA LYS A 203 15.89 43.74 -11.47
C LYS A 203 15.10 42.48 -11.82
N ILE A 204 15.57 41.71 -12.79
CA ILE A 204 14.96 40.44 -13.19
C ILE A 204 15.13 39.43 -12.06
N GLU A 205 16.33 39.35 -11.47
CA GLU A 205 16.64 38.49 -10.34
C GLU A 205 15.78 38.82 -9.11
N ASP A 206 15.67 40.09 -8.73
CA ASP A 206 14.81 40.54 -7.62
C ASP A 206 13.34 40.18 -7.85
N LYS A 207 12.84 40.34 -9.08
CA LYS A 207 11.47 39.95 -9.45
C LYS A 207 11.26 38.44 -9.41
N LEU A 208 12.24 37.66 -9.86
CA LEU A 208 12.20 36.20 -9.80
C LEU A 208 12.15 35.72 -8.35
N LEU A 209 13.03 36.25 -7.48
CA LEU A 209 13.04 35.94 -6.06
C LEU A 209 11.70 36.29 -5.39
N SER A 210 11.19 37.51 -5.62
CA SER A 210 9.89 37.95 -5.08
C SER A 210 8.72 37.08 -5.58
N SER A 211 8.75 36.68 -6.86
CA SER A 211 7.75 35.79 -7.46
C SER A 211 7.82 34.38 -6.88
N GLN A 212 9.02 33.86 -6.65
CA GLN A 212 9.24 32.56 -6.04
C GLN A 212 8.74 32.53 -4.59
N GLU A 213 9.06 33.54 -3.79
CA GLU A 213 8.55 33.66 -2.42
C GLU A 213 7.02 33.71 -2.38
N LYS A 214 6.41 34.49 -3.29
CA LYS A 214 4.94 34.57 -3.40
C LYS A 214 4.34 33.21 -3.79
N SER A 215 4.95 32.51 -4.74
CA SER A 215 4.53 31.18 -5.17
C SER A 215 4.62 30.16 -4.02
N GLN A 216 5.71 30.17 -3.25
CA GLN A 216 5.87 29.31 -2.08
C GLN A 216 4.82 29.60 -1.00
N LYS A 217 4.54 30.88 -0.71
CA LYS A 217 3.48 31.27 0.23
C LYS A 217 2.09 30.82 -0.22
N LEU A 218 1.77 30.94 -1.51
CA LEU A 218 0.51 30.46 -2.09
C LEU A 218 0.39 28.93 -1.98
N SER A 219 1.45 28.20 -2.38
CA SER A 219 1.48 26.73 -2.26
C SER A 219 1.32 26.26 -0.81
N SER A 220 1.99 26.94 0.13
CA SER A 220 1.85 26.65 1.57
C SER A 220 0.43 26.91 2.07
N ARG A 221 -0.19 28.01 1.62
CA ARG A 221 -1.59 28.34 1.95
C ARG A 221 -2.56 27.30 1.39
N GLU A 222 -2.39 26.88 0.15
CA GLU A 222 -3.20 25.83 -0.48
C GLU A 222 -3.06 24.49 0.25
N ALA A 223 -1.84 24.11 0.63
CA ALA A 223 -1.61 22.91 1.44
C ALA A 223 -2.33 22.96 2.80
N LEU A 224 -2.32 24.12 3.48
CA LEU A 224 -3.06 24.31 4.73
C LEU A 224 -4.58 24.25 4.54
N ILE A 225 -5.10 24.78 3.44
CA ILE A 225 -6.53 24.71 3.09
C ILE A 225 -6.95 23.26 2.89
N MET A 226 -6.20 22.50 2.09
CA MET A 226 -6.43 21.07 1.86
C MET A 226 -6.37 20.29 3.18
N LYS A 227 -5.40 20.60 4.05
CA LYS A 227 -5.30 19.95 5.36
C LYS A 227 -6.51 20.24 6.24
N ARG A 228 -6.96 21.50 6.29
CA ARG A 228 -8.15 21.90 7.04
C ARG A 228 -9.39 21.18 6.54
N GLU A 229 -9.56 21.04 5.23
CA GLU A 229 -10.67 20.30 4.62
C GLU A 229 -10.63 18.81 4.95
N GLN A 230 -9.46 18.18 4.88
CA GLN A 230 -9.27 16.80 5.32
C GLN A 230 -9.63 16.61 6.80
N MET A 231 -9.21 17.53 7.67
CA MET A 231 -9.54 17.47 9.10
C MET A 231 -11.03 17.66 9.35
N ARG A 232 -11.70 18.53 8.58
CA ARG A 232 -13.15 18.71 8.66
C ARG A 232 -13.91 17.47 8.18
N SER A 233 -13.49 16.85 7.07
CA SER A 233 -14.11 15.62 6.59
C SER A 233 -13.94 14.48 7.60
N GLU A 234 -12.74 14.35 8.16
CA GLU A 234 -12.47 13.36 9.22
C GLU A 234 -13.35 13.61 10.44
N LEU A 235 -13.45 14.86 10.90
CA LEU A 235 -14.32 15.21 12.03
C LEU A 235 -15.79 14.85 11.76
N THR A 236 -16.31 15.16 10.57
CA THR A 236 -17.70 14.81 10.20
C THR A 236 -17.91 13.30 10.14
N TRP A 237 -16.92 12.56 9.66
CA TRP A 237 -16.97 11.10 9.61
C TRP A 237 -16.98 10.50 11.02
N GLN A 238 -16.09 10.99 11.89
CA GLN A 238 -16.02 10.57 13.30
C GLN A 238 -17.31 10.90 14.06
N MET A 239 -17.88 12.10 13.85
CA MET A 239 -19.17 12.48 14.45
C MET A 239 -20.30 11.56 14.00
N SER A 240 -20.37 11.23 12.70
CA SER A 240 -21.37 10.31 12.16
C SER A 240 -21.22 8.91 12.75
N ARG A 241 -19.97 8.42 12.86
CA ARG A 241 -19.66 7.13 13.47
C ARG A 241 -20.03 7.09 14.95
N LEU A 242 -19.75 8.16 15.69
CA LEU A 242 -20.13 8.29 17.10
C LEU A 242 -21.65 8.31 17.26
N GLN A 243 -22.37 9.00 16.38
CA GLN A 243 -23.83 9.04 16.41
C GLN A 243 -24.43 7.65 16.20
N LEU A 244 -23.96 6.91 15.20
CA LEU A 244 -24.40 5.52 14.97
C LEU A 244 -24.13 4.63 16.20
N ALA A 245 -22.94 4.75 16.80
CA ALA A 245 -22.60 3.98 17.99
C ALA A 245 -23.49 4.33 19.20
N LYS A 246 -23.87 5.61 19.35
CA LYS A 246 -24.82 6.04 20.38
C LYS A 246 -26.22 5.49 20.12
N ASP A 247 -26.71 5.59 18.89
CA ASP A 247 -28.03 5.08 18.51
C ASP A 247 -28.11 3.56 18.75
N ASP A 248 -27.04 2.82 18.46
CA ASP A 248 -26.99 1.38 18.71
C ASP A 248 -26.92 1.06 20.21
N LEU A 249 -26.19 1.85 21.01
CA LEU A 249 -26.19 1.71 22.46
C LEU A 249 -27.59 1.96 23.04
N ASP A 250 -28.28 3.00 22.58
CA ASP A 250 -29.64 3.33 23.04
C ASP A 250 -30.63 2.23 22.65
N LYS A 251 -30.53 1.66 21.43
CA LYS A 251 -31.32 0.48 21.04
C LYS A 251 -31.08 -0.70 21.97
N GLN A 252 -29.81 -1.03 22.25
CA GLN A 252 -29.47 -2.15 23.14
C GLN A 252 -29.98 -1.91 24.56
N LYS A 253 -29.87 -0.67 25.06
CA LYS A 253 -30.39 -0.28 26.36
C LYS A 253 -31.91 -0.45 26.44
N ASN A 254 -32.64 0.00 25.43
CA ASN A 254 -34.09 -0.14 25.36
C ASN A 254 -34.52 -1.62 25.30
N ILE A 255 -33.83 -2.43 24.49
CA ILE A 255 -34.09 -3.88 24.44
C ILE A 255 -33.83 -4.54 25.80
N SER A 256 -32.75 -4.14 26.48
CA SER A 256 -32.42 -4.67 27.80
C SER A 256 -33.47 -4.28 28.84
N GLN A 257 -33.93 -3.03 28.83
CA GLN A 257 -34.99 -2.54 29.73
C GLN A 257 -36.31 -3.28 29.50
N GLN A 258 -36.73 -3.46 28.26
CA GLN A 258 -37.95 -4.21 27.93
C GLN A 258 -37.86 -5.67 28.40
N LYS A 259 -36.71 -6.33 28.25
CA LYS A 259 -36.50 -7.69 28.75
C LYS A 259 -36.54 -7.74 30.27
N GLU A 260 -35.99 -6.74 30.95
CA GLU A 260 -36.02 -6.65 32.40
C GLU A 260 -37.45 -6.47 32.92
N GLU A 261 -38.23 -5.59 32.28
CA GLU A 261 -39.67 -5.41 32.55
C GLU A 261 -40.44 -6.73 32.34
N GLU A 262 -40.24 -7.41 31.21
CA GLU A 262 -40.90 -8.69 30.92
C GLU A 262 -40.54 -9.78 31.95
N ILE A 263 -39.27 -9.86 32.36
CA ILE A 263 -38.83 -10.81 33.39
C ILE A 263 -39.49 -10.48 34.73
N ASN A 264 -39.56 -9.21 35.11
CA ASN A 264 -40.17 -8.77 36.35
C ASN A 264 -41.68 -9.07 36.39
N GLU A 265 -42.39 -8.82 35.27
CA GLU A 265 -43.80 -9.19 35.15
C GLU A 265 -44.01 -10.71 35.28
N ARG A 266 -43.22 -11.51 34.56
CA ARG A 266 -43.27 -12.98 34.65
C ARG A 266 -42.97 -13.48 36.05
N PHE A 267 -41.98 -12.87 36.73
CA PHE A 267 -41.64 -13.21 38.10
C PHE A 267 -42.82 -12.93 39.05
N LEU A 268 -43.47 -11.77 38.91
CA LEU A 268 -44.64 -11.43 39.72
C LEU A 268 -45.81 -12.39 39.47
N GLN A 269 -46.07 -12.75 38.21
CA GLN A 269 -47.09 -13.74 37.84
C GLN A 269 -46.80 -15.13 38.44
N LEU A 270 -45.54 -15.58 38.37
CA LEU A 270 -45.14 -16.86 38.94
C LEU A 270 -45.25 -16.86 40.47
N LYS A 271 -44.89 -15.75 41.11
CA LYS A 271 -45.05 -15.58 42.56
C LYS A 271 -46.52 -15.69 42.96
N LYS A 272 -47.43 -15.01 42.24
CA LYS A 272 -48.87 -15.10 42.47
C LYS A 272 -49.38 -16.53 42.29
N LYS A 273 -49.04 -17.19 41.17
CA LYS A 273 -49.43 -18.59 40.93
C LYS A 273 -48.94 -19.55 42.02
N ARG A 274 -47.74 -19.30 42.57
CA ARG A 274 -47.19 -20.08 43.69
C ARG A 274 -48.01 -19.88 44.97
N GLU A 275 -48.42 -18.64 45.26
CA GLU A 275 -49.28 -18.31 46.39
C GLU A 275 -50.66 -18.96 46.24
N ASP A 276 -51.30 -18.83 45.08
CA ASP A 276 -52.59 -19.44 44.76
C ASP A 276 -52.56 -20.98 44.93
N LEU A 277 -51.51 -21.63 44.41
CA LEU A 277 -51.34 -23.09 44.54
C LEU A 277 -51.10 -23.52 45.99
N SER A 278 -50.37 -22.72 46.77
CA SER A 278 -50.17 -22.95 48.19
C SER A 278 -51.49 -22.88 48.96
N GLU A 279 -52.34 -21.90 48.65
CA GLU A 279 -53.65 -21.74 49.26
C GLU A 279 -54.61 -22.87 48.87
N SER A 280 -54.68 -23.22 47.58
CA SER A 280 -55.48 -24.35 47.10
C SER A 280 -55.06 -25.67 47.76
N LYS A 281 -53.75 -25.91 47.92
CA LYS A 281 -53.21 -27.08 48.63
C LYS A 281 -53.62 -27.11 50.10
N LYS A 282 -53.59 -25.96 50.80
CA LYS A 282 -54.06 -25.85 52.19
C LYS A 282 -55.53 -26.19 52.31
N SER A 283 -56.37 -25.60 51.44
CA SER A 283 -57.82 -25.87 51.40
C SER A 283 -58.10 -27.35 51.15
N TYR A 284 -57.44 -27.95 50.16
CA TYR A 284 -57.55 -29.39 49.87
C TYR A 284 -57.18 -30.25 51.07
N ASN A 285 -56.06 -29.95 51.74
CA ASN A 285 -55.65 -30.68 52.93
C ASN A 285 -56.68 -30.56 54.06
N GLN A 286 -57.24 -29.35 54.28
CA GLN A 286 -58.27 -29.13 55.28
C GLN A 286 -59.54 -29.93 54.98
N THR A 287 -60.02 -29.92 53.74
CA THR A 287 -61.18 -30.72 53.32
C THR A 287 -60.92 -32.21 53.48
N ARG A 288 -59.72 -32.69 53.12
CA ARG A 288 -59.33 -34.08 53.30
C ARG A 288 -59.31 -34.49 54.77
N GLU A 289 -58.78 -33.65 55.65
CA GLU A 289 -58.78 -33.90 57.09
C GLU A 289 -60.20 -33.92 57.66
N ASN A 290 -61.06 -32.99 57.23
CA ASN A 290 -62.46 -32.95 57.64
C ASN A 290 -63.19 -34.22 57.20
N PHE A 291 -62.99 -34.65 55.94
CA PHE A 291 -63.58 -35.88 55.42
C PHE A 291 -63.17 -37.11 56.23
N ILE A 292 -61.87 -37.25 56.56
CA ILE A 292 -61.39 -38.36 57.40
C ILE A 292 -62.01 -38.33 58.80
N LYS A 293 -62.15 -37.13 59.40
CA LYS A 293 -62.80 -36.97 60.71
C LYS A 293 -64.27 -37.36 60.65
N GLU A 294 -64.99 -36.89 59.66
CA GLU A 294 -66.40 -37.24 59.44
C GLU A 294 -66.54 -38.74 59.19
N GLU A 295 -65.72 -39.35 58.34
CA GLU A 295 -65.74 -40.79 58.09
C GLU A 295 -65.53 -41.59 59.38
N ALA A 296 -64.58 -41.17 60.24
CA ALA A 296 -64.37 -41.78 61.54
C ALA A 296 -65.58 -41.61 62.47
N GLN A 297 -66.17 -40.42 62.53
CA GLN A 297 -67.39 -40.15 63.31
C GLN A 297 -68.58 -40.99 62.83
N TRP A 298 -68.77 -41.10 61.51
CA TRP A 298 -69.79 -41.96 60.90
C TRP A 298 -69.61 -43.42 61.28
N LYS A 299 -68.37 -43.94 61.22
CA LYS A 299 -68.06 -45.32 61.65
C LYS A 299 -68.36 -45.55 63.13
N ILE A 300 -68.06 -44.58 63.99
CA ILE A 300 -68.38 -44.64 65.42
C ILE A 300 -69.89 -44.65 65.63
N ARG A 301 -70.63 -43.70 65.03
CA ARG A 301 -72.09 -43.62 65.17
C ARG A 301 -72.78 -44.86 64.65
N ARG A 302 -72.31 -45.42 63.53
CA ARG A 302 -72.78 -46.69 62.98
C ARG A 302 -72.63 -47.83 63.98
N LYS A 303 -71.47 -47.96 64.63
CA LYS A 303 -71.26 -48.96 65.69
C LYS A 303 -72.18 -48.74 66.89
N GLN A 304 -72.37 -47.48 67.31
CA GLN A 304 -73.28 -47.15 68.41
C GLN A 304 -74.73 -47.55 68.10
N LEU A 305 -75.23 -47.23 66.91
CA LEU A 305 -76.58 -47.62 66.47
C LEU A 305 -76.77 -49.14 66.47
N ILE A 306 -75.75 -49.90 66.04
CA ILE A 306 -75.79 -51.36 66.07
C ILE A 306 -75.85 -51.86 67.53
N SER A 307 -75.02 -51.30 68.42
CA SER A 307 -75.05 -51.69 69.83
C SER A 307 -76.36 -51.29 70.53
N GLU A 308 -76.96 -50.15 70.16
CA GLU A 308 -78.27 -49.72 70.67
C GLU A 308 -79.38 -50.68 70.22
N LEU A 309 -79.36 -51.12 68.96
CA LEU A 309 -80.29 -52.12 68.43
C LEU A 309 -80.18 -53.47 69.16
N GLU A 310 -78.96 -53.96 69.35
CA GLU A 310 -78.69 -55.22 70.06
C GLU A 310 -79.08 -55.14 71.54
N THR A 311 -78.83 -54.01 72.20
CA THR A 311 -79.07 -53.89 73.65
C THR A 311 -80.52 -53.55 74.00
N TYR A 312 -81.15 -52.63 73.26
CA TYR A 312 -82.45 -52.06 73.65
C TYR A 312 -83.64 -52.61 72.86
N VAL A 313 -83.46 -53.01 71.61
CA VAL A 313 -84.57 -53.45 70.74
C VAL A 313 -84.62 -54.97 70.60
N TYR A 314 -83.46 -55.61 70.46
CA TYR A 314 -83.31 -57.05 70.28
C TYR A 314 -82.32 -57.66 71.27
N PRO A 315 -82.58 -57.61 72.59
CA PRO A 315 -81.66 -58.17 73.58
C PRO A 315 -81.42 -59.66 73.34
N ILE A 316 -80.17 -60.01 73.07
CA ILE A 316 -79.69 -61.39 72.94
C ILE A 316 -79.07 -61.79 74.28
N THR A 317 -79.61 -62.81 74.93
CA THR A 317 -79.10 -63.33 76.20
C THR A 317 -78.70 -64.79 76.06
N GLU A 318 -77.56 -65.16 76.62
CA GLU A 318 -77.07 -66.54 76.63
C GLU A 318 -77.16 -67.10 78.05
N ASN A 319 -77.75 -68.29 78.21
CA ASN A 319 -77.82 -68.98 79.49
C ASN A 319 -76.56 -69.85 79.72
N LYS A 320 -76.28 -70.26 80.96
CA LYS A 320 -75.12 -71.10 81.36
C LYS A 320 -75.00 -72.45 80.61
N LYS A 321 -76.03 -72.84 79.85
CA LYS A 321 -76.08 -74.05 79.01
C LYS A 321 -75.90 -73.79 77.50
N LYS A 322 -75.49 -72.57 77.11
CA LYS A 322 -75.39 -72.10 75.71
C LYS A 322 -76.72 -71.98 74.95
N ASP A 323 -77.85 -72.04 75.64
CA ASP A 323 -79.14 -71.71 75.03
C ASP A 323 -79.21 -70.18 74.79
N CYS A 324 -79.39 -69.76 73.54
CA CYS A 324 -79.54 -68.36 73.15
C CYS A 324 -81.03 -67.92 73.19
N PHE A 325 -81.29 -66.70 73.66
CA PHE A 325 -82.62 -66.10 73.69
C PHE A 325 -82.60 -64.73 73.02
N ILE A 326 -83.59 -64.44 72.17
CA ILE A 326 -83.82 -63.11 71.59
C ILE A 326 -85.14 -62.57 72.11
N CYS A 327 -85.15 -61.38 72.71
CA CYS A 327 -86.36 -60.79 73.34
C CYS A 327 -87.08 -61.76 74.29
N HIS A 328 -86.32 -62.52 75.08
CA HIS A 328 -86.79 -63.57 76.00
C HIS A 328 -87.43 -64.82 75.35
N VAL A 329 -87.34 -64.98 74.02
CA VAL A 329 -87.77 -66.18 73.28
C VAL A 329 -86.57 -67.06 72.97
N LYS A 330 -86.67 -68.37 73.22
CA LYS A 330 -85.58 -69.33 72.97
C LYS A 330 -85.32 -69.45 71.46
N LEU A 331 -84.08 -69.24 71.03
CA LEU A 331 -83.62 -69.58 69.69
C LEU A 331 -83.31 -71.08 69.65
N PRO A 332 -83.93 -71.85 68.73
CA PRO A 332 -83.61 -73.26 68.57
C PRO A 332 -82.22 -73.45 67.94
N ASP A 333 -81.48 -74.45 68.43
CA ASP A 333 -80.22 -74.87 67.82
C ASP A 333 -80.48 -75.51 66.46
N SER A 334 -79.61 -75.24 65.47
CA SER A 334 -79.76 -75.69 64.08
C SER A 334 -79.82 -77.22 63.90
N GLU A 335 -79.43 -78.00 64.91
CA GLU A 335 -79.31 -79.46 64.83
C GLU A 335 -80.43 -80.21 65.58
N SER A 336 -81.35 -79.52 66.28
CA SER A 336 -82.40 -80.18 67.07
C SER A 336 -83.64 -79.28 67.29
N PHE A 337 -84.64 -79.42 66.43
CA PHE A 337 -85.97 -78.80 66.59
C PHE A 337 -86.94 -79.62 67.46
N HIS A 338 -86.46 -80.67 68.12
CA HIS A 338 -87.33 -81.59 68.86
C HIS A 338 -87.79 -80.98 70.19
N GLY A 339 -89.10 -80.73 70.32
CA GLY A 339 -89.73 -80.27 71.57
C GLY A 339 -89.88 -78.74 71.71
N CYS A 340 -89.67 -77.96 70.64
CA CYS A 340 -89.94 -76.52 70.62
C CYS A 340 -91.37 -76.23 70.12
N ASP A 341 -91.98 -75.18 70.66
CA ASP A 341 -93.27 -74.66 70.19
C ASP A 341 -93.08 -73.92 68.86
N ASP A 342 -93.71 -74.41 67.78
CA ASP A 342 -93.62 -73.84 66.42
C ASP A 342 -93.92 -72.33 66.39
N THR A 343 -94.81 -71.87 67.28
CA THR A 343 -95.15 -70.45 67.38
C THR A 343 -94.01 -69.61 67.95
N GLN A 344 -93.30 -70.13 68.96
CA GLN A 344 -92.14 -69.48 69.57
C GLN A 344 -90.96 -69.41 68.59
N VAL A 345 -90.76 -70.47 67.80
CA VAL A 345 -89.72 -70.51 66.74
C VAL A 345 -90.00 -69.46 65.66
N ALA A 346 -91.24 -69.35 65.18
CA ALA A 346 -91.61 -68.35 64.19
C ALA A 346 -91.41 -66.91 64.69
N VAL A 347 -91.75 -66.64 65.96
CA VAL A 347 -91.55 -65.33 66.59
C VAL A 347 -90.06 -64.99 66.75
N ALA A 348 -89.24 -65.95 67.22
CA ALA A 348 -87.80 -65.75 67.36
C ALA A 348 -87.11 -65.51 66.01
N LEU A 349 -87.51 -66.25 64.96
CA LEU A 349 -86.99 -66.08 63.61
C LEU A 349 -87.42 -64.73 63.02
N GLY A 350 -88.66 -64.29 63.27
CA GLY A 350 -89.17 -62.99 62.85
C GLY A 350 -88.40 -61.81 63.48
N TYR A 351 -88.10 -61.89 64.78
CA TYR A 351 -87.24 -60.89 65.44
C TYR A 351 -85.83 -60.87 64.89
N THR A 352 -85.25 -62.05 64.63
CA THR A 352 -83.91 -62.18 64.04
C THR A 352 -83.87 -61.60 62.62
N ALA A 353 -84.85 -61.92 61.78
CA ALA A 353 -84.97 -61.40 60.42
C ALA A 353 -85.15 -59.88 60.39
N HIS A 354 -85.97 -59.32 61.28
CA HIS A 354 -86.15 -57.89 61.38
C HIS A 354 -84.89 -57.18 61.90
N MET A 355 -84.23 -57.71 62.93
CA MET A 355 -82.96 -57.20 63.42
C MET A 355 -81.89 -57.15 62.32
N VAL A 356 -81.75 -58.24 61.56
CA VAL A 356 -80.80 -58.35 60.44
C VAL A 356 -81.13 -57.33 59.33
N THR A 357 -82.42 -57.12 59.02
CA THR A 357 -82.87 -56.11 58.05
C THR A 357 -82.54 -54.69 58.52
N MET A 358 -82.72 -54.40 59.81
CA MET A 358 -82.36 -53.09 60.39
C MET A 358 -80.84 -52.87 60.39
N MET A 359 -80.06 -53.90 60.72
CA MET A 359 -78.60 -53.85 60.60
C MET A 359 -78.16 -53.64 59.15
N ALA A 360 -78.81 -54.27 58.17
CA ALA A 360 -78.53 -54.06 56.75
C ALA A 360 -78.64 -52.60 56.33
N HIS A 361 -79.75 -51.95 56.72
CA HIS A 361 -79.99 -50.54 56.43
C HIS A 361 -78.93 -49.63 57.07
N ILE A 362 -78.49 -49.93 58.29
CA ILE A 362 -77.43 -49.17 58.99
C ILE A 362 -76.05 -49.42 58.39
N LEU A 363 -75.78 -50.65 57.95
CA LEU A 363 -74.50 -51.01 57.33
C LEU A 363 -74.40 -50.54 55.88
N HIS A 364 -75.52 -50.08 55.28
CA HIS A 364 -75.68 -49.79 53.86
C HIS A 364 -75.18 -50.94 52.96
N VAL A 365 -75.45 -52.18 53.37
CA VAL A 365 -75.13 -53.39 52.60
C VAL A 365 -76.40 -53.83 51.89
N PRO A 366 -76.38 -54.04 50.56
CA PRO A 366 -77.55 -54.55 49.85
C PRO A 366 -77.89 -55.96 50.36
N PHE A 367 -79.15 -56.18 50.74
CA PHE A 367 -79.67 -57.52 51.02
C PHE A 367 -80.27 -58.10 49.74
N GLU A 368 -79.75 -59.25 49.30
CA GLU A 368 -80.29 -59.98 48.14
C GLU A 368 -81.44 -60.94 48.50
N ILE A 369 -81.88 -60.98 49.76
CA ILE A 369 -82.99 -61.84 50.19
C ILE A 369 -84.30 -61.06 50.06
N SER A 370 -84.93 -61.10 48.88
CA SER A 370 -86.30 -60.63 48.73
C SER A 370 -87.23 -61.59 49.47
N TYR A 371 -87.85 -61.13 50.57
CA TYR A 371 -89.08 -61.75 51.04
C TYR A 371 -90.16 -61.43 50.00
N ARG A 372 -90.35 -62.33 49.02
CA ARG A 372 -91.54 -62.32 48.16
C ARG A 372 -92.72 -62.64 49.07
N THR A 373 -93.42 -61.61 49.53
CA THR A 373 -94.83 -61.70 49.92
C THR A 373 -95.69 -61.93 48.70
#